data_AF-A0A650A4R6-F1
#
_entry.id   AF-A0A650A4R6-F1
#
_cell.length_a   1.000
_cell.length_b   1.000
_cell.length_c   1.000
_cell.angle_alpha   90.00
_cell.angle_beta   90.00
_cell.angle_gamma   90.00
#
_symmetry.space_group_name_H-M   'P 1'
#
loop_
_entity.id
_entity.type
_entity.pdbx_description
1 polymer ?
#
loop_
_entity_poly.entity_id
_entity_poly.type
_entity_poly.pdbx_seq_one_letter_code
_entity_poly.pdbx_strand_id
1 'polypeptide(L)'
;MSRNDSTGRGADLLADDWLADLRDVPLLPGVVAGAVAWLVGYGLMALLFYLGPASLGAGSTGERLRGIGVIFYNAQFVDGIETITSANLQETVRFNVILEQGSTAVPTFVYFAIPFVALVAVGAVLGYRAITADVEYVTIALLGVAVAIGYLPLAVAGSFVVELSVGWSLGTLLLEPDLVESAAFGFAYPFVVGTLGVAVGYVVQR
;
A
#
# COMPACT_ATOMS: atom_id res chain seq x y z
N MET A 1 -55.10 -4.63 -28.01
CA MET A 1 -53.69 -4.16 -27.91
C MET A 1 -53.24 -4.38 -26.48
N SER A 2 -52.48 -5.45 -26.23
CA SER A 2 -51.83 -5.71 -24.94
C SER A 2 -50.46 -5.01 -24.96
N ARG A 3 -50.23 -4.11 -24.01
CA ARG A 3 -48.97 -3.36 -23.86
C ARG A 3 -48.06 -4.18 -22.95
N ASN A 4 -46.90 -4.57 -23.47
CA ASN A 4 -45.88 -5.32 -22.74
C ASN A 4 -45.14 -4.35 -21.79
N ASP A 5 -45.51 -4.35 -20.51
CA ASP A 5 -44.89 -3.52 -19.46
C ASP A 5 -43.79 -4.28 -18.67
N SER A 6 -43.16 -5.29 -19.26
CA SER A 6 -42.18 -6.14 -18.56
C SER A 6 -40.74 -5.61 -18.53
N THR A 7 -40.43 -4.51 -19.23
CA THR A 7 -39.05 -4.04 -19.39
C THR A 7 -38.54 -3.14 -18.25
N GLY A 8 -39.44 -2.56 -17.43
CA GLY A 8 -39.05 -1.67 -16.32
C GLY A 8 -38.83 -2.38 -14.98
N ARG A 9 -39.55 -3.49 -14.74
CA ARG A 9 -39.61 -4.10 -13.40
C ARG A 9 -38.34 -4.88 -13.01
N GLY A 10 -37.55 -5.34 -13.98
CA GLY A 10 -36.31 -6.09 -13.72
C GLY A 10 -35.09 -5.21 -13.44
N ALA A 11 -35.04 -3.99 -13.99
CA ALA A 11 -33.92 -3.09 -13.77
C ALA A 11 -33.95 -2.47 -12.36
N ASP A 12 -35.14 -2.10 -11.87
CA ASP A 12 -35.31 -1.54 -10.53
C ASP A 12 -35.06 -2.59 -9.43
N LEU A 13 -35.53 -3.84 -9.62
CA LEU A 13 -35.25 -4.92 -8.66
C LEU A 13 -33.76 -5.24 -8.56
N LEU A 14 -33.06 -5.33 -9.69
CA LEU A 14 -31.61 -5.53 -9.68
C LEU A 14 -30.87 -4.33 -9.08
N ALA A 15 -31.39 -3.11 -9.27
CA ALA A 15 -30.80 -1.87 -8.76
C ALA A 15 -31.03 -1.66 -7.24
N ASP A 16 -32.11 -2.19 -6.68
CA ASP A 16 -32.37 -2.10 -5.25
C ASP A 16 -31.65 -3.22 -4.49
N ASP A 17 -31.58 -4.42 -5.06
CA ASP A 17 -30.91 -5.58 -4.45
C ASP A 17 -29.39 -5.35 -4.31
N TRP A 18 -28.68 -4.89 -5.37
CA TRP A 18 -27.24 -4.61 -5.24
C TRP A 18 -26.93 -3.46 -4.27
N LEU A 19 -27.81 -2.45 -4.18
CA LEU A 19 -27.62 -1.33 -3.24
C LEU A 19 -27.80 -1.79 -1.80
N ALA A 20 -28.69 -2.76 -1.55
CA ALA A 20 -28.84 -3.38 -0.25
C ALA A 20 -27.58 -4.17 0.13
N ASP A 21 -27.06 -5.00 -0.79
CA ASP A 21 -25.83 -5.78 -0.56
C ASP A 21 -24.61 -4.89 -0.28
N LEU A 22 -24.49 -3.75 -0.96
CA LEU A 22 -23.42 -2.77 -0.70
C LEU A 22 -23.48 -2.17 0.70
N ARG A 23 -24.68 -1.99 1.26
CA ARG A 23 -24.85 -1.41 2.61
C ARG A 23 -24.40 -2.37 3.70
N ASP A 24 -24.46 -3.68 3.43
CA ASP A 24 -24.10 -4.72 4.38
C ASP A 24 -22.60 -5.05 4.37
N VAL A 25 -21.85 -4.56 3.36
CA VAL A 25 -20.39 -4.71 3.33
C VAL A 25 -19.75 -3.89 4.46
N PRO A 26 -18.90 -4.49 5.32
CA PRO A 26 -18.23 -3.80 6.40
C PRO A 26 -17.06 -2.93 5.89
N LEU A 27 -17.38 -1.87 5.15
CA LEU A 27 -16.40 -0.98 4.50
C LEU A 27 -15.51 -0.25 5.50
N LEU A 28 -16.06 0.22 6.62
CA LEU A 28 -15.28 0.95 7.63
C LEU A 28 -14.16 0.08 8.25
N PRO A 29 -14.42 -1.16 8.70
CA PRO A 29 -13.34 -2.09 9.06
C PRO A 29 -12.30 -2.29 7.95
N GLY A 30 -12.71 -2.34 6.69
CA GLY A 30 -11.79 -2.41 5.54
C GLY A 30 -10.87 -1.20 5.43
N VAL A 31 -11.41 0.01 5.52
CA VAL A 31 -10.63 1.25 5.51
C VAL A 31 -9.64 1.30 6.68
N VAL A 32 -10.09 0.94 7.89
CA VAL A 32 -9.20 0.89 9.06
C VAL A 32 -8.09 -0.15 8.87
N ALA A 33 -8.42 -1.31 8.32
CA ALA A 33 -7.45 -2.36 8.01
C ALA A 33 -6.39 -1.88 7.00
N GLY A 34 -6.78 -1.12 5.98
CA GLY A 34 -5.84 -0.47 5.05
C GLY A 34 -4.84 0.44 5.75
N ALA A 35 -5.34 1.35 6.60
CA ALA A 35 -4.48 2.26 7.35
C ALA A 35 -3.53 1.51 8.31
N VAL A 36 -4.05 0.49 9.00
CA VAL A 36 -3.25 -0.36 9.89
C VAL A 36 -2.18 -1.12 9.11
N ALA A 37 -2.50 -1.67 7.94
CA ALA A 37 -1.54 -2.40 7.11
C ALA A 37 -0.36 -1.52 6.68
N TRP A 38 -0.61 -0.25 6.34
CA TRP A 38 0.45 0.71 6.02
C TRP A 38 1.38 0.91 7.22
N LEU A 39 0.80 1.18 8.41
CA LEU A 39 1.56 1.42 9.64
C LEU A 39 2.36 0.18 10.08
N VAL A 40 1.77 -1.00 9.97
CA VAL A 40 2.43 -2.28 10.29
C VAL A 40 3.56 -2.53 9.30
N GLY A 41 3.34 -2.34 7.99
CA GLY A 41 4.36 -2.52 6.98
C GLY A 41 5.56 -1.60 7.18
N TYR A 42 5.32 -0.31 7.39
CA TYR A 42 6.36 0.66 7.69
C TYR A 42 7.08 0.33 9.01
N GLY A 43 6.34 -0.05 10.05
CA GLY A 43 6.89 -0.45 11.34
C GLY A 43 7.78 -1.70 11.27
N LEU A 44 7.39 -2.71 10.48
CA LEU A 44 8.19 -3.90 10.22
C LEU A 44 9.46 -3.57 9.44
N MET A 45 9.36 -2.66 8.46
CA MET A 45 10.54 -2.16 7.75
C MET A 45 11.48 -1.46 8.73
N ALA A 46 10.96 -0.55 9.57
CA ALA A 46 11.78 0.11 10.59
C ALA A 46 12.44 -0.89 11.56
N LEU A 47 11.71 -1.92 11.98
CA LEU A 47 12.23 -2.99 12.82
C LEU A 47 13.44 -3.70 12.17
N LEU A 48 13.37 -3.97 10.88
CA LEU A 48 14.47 -4.58 10.11
C LEU A 48 15.74 -3.72 10.14
N PHE A 49 15.62 -2.39 10.16
CA PHE A 49 16.76 -1.46 10.16
C PHE A 49 17.28 -1.07 11.55
N TYR A 50 16.42 -1.11 12.58
CA TYR A 50 16.83 -0.75 13.95
C TYR A 50 17.27 -1.96 14.77
N LEU A 51 16.59 -3.09 14.63
CA LEU A 51 16.86 -4.31 15.38
C LEU A 51 17.37 -5.45 14.50
N GLY A 52 17.14 -5.36 13.19
CA GLY A 52 17.56 -6.37 12.24
C GLY A 52 18.94 -6.11 11.63
N PRO A 53 19.35 -6.97 10.67
CA PRO A 53 20.65 -6.89 10.03
C PRO A 53 20.76 -5.80 8.96
N ALA A 54 19.66 -5.12 8.61
CA ALA A 54 19.71 -4.01 7.66
C ALA A 54 20.28 -2.75 8.32
N SER A 55 21.06 -1.98 7.57
CA SER A 55 21.64 -0.74 8.06
C SER A 55 21.52 0.36 7.02
N LEU A 56 21.19 1.56 7.47
CA LEU A 56 21.43 2.81 6.74
C LEU A 56 22.66 3.50 7.31
N GLY A 57 23.31 4.35 6.51
CA GLY A 57 24.45 5.14 6.93
C GLY A 57 24.19 5.99 8.18
N ALA A 58 25.26 6.57 8.73
CA ALA A 58 25.18 7.44 9.88
C ALA A 58 24.37 8.72 9.55
N GLY A 59 23.44 9.09 10.44
CA GLY A 59 22.56 10.25 10.32
C GLY A 59 21.68 10.36 11.56
N SER A 60 20.93 11.45 11.67
CA SER A 60 19.93 11.64 12.73
C SER A 60 18.83 10.58 12.64
N THR A 61 18.11 10.36 13.75
CA THR A 61 16.98 9.42 13.79
C THR A 61 15.92 9.77 12.74
N GLY A 62 15.65 11.07 12.52
CA GLY A 62 14.69 11.52 11.51
C GLY A 62 15.11 11.18 10.08
N GLU A 63 16.38 11.41 9.73
CA GLU A 63 16.92 11.05 8.41
C GLU A 63 16.89 9.54 8.17
N ARG A 64 17.20 8.74 9.21
CA ARG A 64 17.12 7.27 9.12
C ARG A 64 15.68 6.81 8.88
N LEU A 65 14.70 7.37 9.58
CA LEU A 65 13.28 7.05 9.38
C LEU A 65 12.78 7.45 7.99
N ARG A 66 13.25 8.57 7.44
CA ARG A 66 12.96 9.00 6.07
C ARG A 66 13.56 8.04 5.04
N GLY A 67 14.84 7.68 5.20
CA GLY A 67 15.49 6.69 4.34
C GLY A 67 14.83 5.31 4.39
N ILE A 68 14.40 4.85 5.58
CA ILE A 68 13.58 3.63 5.72
C ILE A 68 12.26 3.77 4.96
N GLY A 69 11.66 4.97 4.99
CA GLY A 69 10.47 5.31 4.22
C GLY A 69 10.67 5.12 2.73
N VAL A 70 11.72 5.72 2.15
CA VAL A 70 12.05 5.53 0.72
C VAL A 70 12.15 4.04 0.37
N ILE A 71 12.82 3.24 1.20
CA ILE A 71 12.95 1.80 0.99
C ILE A 71 11.59 1.09 1.09
N PHE A 72 10.74 1.50 2.02
CA PHE A 72 9.37 0.98 2.14
C PHE A 72 8.51 1.27 0.90
N TYR A 73 8.66 2.45 0.27
CA TYR A 73 8.01 2.78 -1.01
C TYR A 73 8.56 1.93 -2.15
N ASN A 74 9.88 1.82 -2.28
CA ASN A 74 10.52 0.97 -3.28
C ASN A 74 10.12 -0.50 -3.17
N ALA A 75 9.90 -1.01 -1.95
CA ALA A 75 9.40 -2.37 -1.70
C ALA A 75 7.97 -2.60 -2.20
N GLN A 76 7.24 -1.54 -2.53
CA GLN A 76 5.89 -1.55 -3.11
C GLN A 76 5.90 -1.13 -4.59
N PHE A 77 7.08 -1.16 -5.22
CA PHE A 77 7.29 -0.78 -6.62
C PHE A 77 7.04 0.70 -6.93
N VAL A 78 7.15 1.57 -5.92
CA VAL A 78 7.18 3.03 -6.12
C VAL A 78 8.64 3.45 -6.23
N ASP A 79 9.05 4.00 -7.37
CA ASP A 79 10.42 4.45 -7.56
C ASP A 79 10.71 5.74 -6.78
N GLY A 80 11.98 5.91 -6.42
CA GLY A 80 12.50 7.16 -5.88
C GLY A 80 12.89 8.10 -7.02
N ILE A 81 12.65 9.39 -6.82
CA ILE A 81 13.19 10.47 -7.63
C ILE A 81 14.45 10.97 -6.91
N GLU A 82 15.58 10.81 -7.59
CA GLU A 82 16.86 11.41 -7.21
C GLU A 82 17.04 12.70 -7.99
N THR A 83 17.12 13.84 -7.28
CA THR A 83 17.50 15.12 -7.89
C THR A 83 18.84 15.58 -7.35
N ILE A 84 19.84 15.62 -8.22
CA ILE A 84 21.18 16.13 -7.92
C ILE A 84 21.25 17.57 -8.42
N THR A 85 21.52 18.51 -7.52
CA THR A 85 21.74 19.92 -7.86
C THR A 85 23.17 20.32 -7.53
N SER A 86 23.93 20.74 -8.53
CA SER A 86 25.28 21.30 -8.40
C SER A 86 25.36 22.64 -9.15
N ALA A 87 26.45 23.40 -8.94
CA ALA A 87 26.57 24.79 -9.39
C ALA A 87 26.19 25.08 -10.86
N ASN A 88 26.27 24.09 -11.76
CA ASN A 88 25.89 24.24 -13.18
C ASN A 88 25.07 23.08 -13.77
N LEU A 89 24.65 22.11 -12.94
CA LEU A 89 23.97 20.89 -13.42
C LEU A 89 22.86 20.51 -12.45
N GLN A 90 21.68 20.27 -13.01
CA GLN A 90 20.56 19.61 -12.33
C GLN A 90 20.22 18.35 -13.11
N GLU A 91 20.30 17.21 -12.46
CA GLU A 91 19.95 15.91 -13.05
C GLU A 91 18.89 15.25 -12.18
N THR A 92 17.86 14.71 -12.83
CA THR A 92 16.77 14.00 -12.17
C THR A 92 16.68 12.59 -12.73
N VAL A 93 16.81 11.58 -11.87
CA VAL A 93 16.79 10.17 -12.23
C VAL A 93 15.72 9.46 -11.39
N ARG A 94 15.08 8.46 -11.98
CA ARG A 94 14.18 7.54 -11.27
C ARG A 94 14.87 6.21 -11.05
N PHE A 95 14.74 5.66 -9.85
CA PHE A 95 15.40 4.41 -9.50
C PHE A 95 14.75 3.73 -8.31
N ASN A 96 14.98 2.43 -8.20
CA ASN A 96 14.54 1.63 -7.06
C ASN A 96 15.77 1.19 -6.25
N VAL A 97 15.96 1.75 -5.06
CA VAL A 97 17.14 1.51 -4.21
C VAL A 97 17.37 0.02 -3.98
N ILE A 98 16.31 -0.76 -3.80
CA ILE A 98 16.39 -2.20 -3.51
C ILE A 98 16.89 -2.99 -4.74
N LEU A 99 16.48 -2.59 -5.94
CA LEU A 99 16.84 -3.28 -7.19
C LEU A 99 18.20 -2.85 -7.72
N GLU A 100 18.58 -1.60 -7.51
CA GLU A 100 19.85 -1.04 -7.97
C GLU A 100 21.01 -1.35 -7.01
N GLN A 101 20.73 -1.73 -5.75
CA GLN A 101 21.76 -2.16 -4.82
C GLN A 101 22.27 -3.57 -5.17
N GLY A 102 23.49 -3.65 -5.70
CA GLY A 102 24.12 -4.91 -6.09
C GLY A 102 24.46 -5.87 -4.92
N SER A 103 24.51 -5.39 -3.67
CA SER A 103 24.69 -6.23 -2.48
C SER A 103 24.11 -5.54 -1.24
N THR A 104 23.17 -6.22 -0.58
CA THR A 104 22.56 -5.80 0.68
C THR A 104 22.84 -6.80 1.80
N ALA A 105 22.85 -6.35 3.05
CA ALA A 105 23.02 -7.22 4.21
C ALA A 105 21.87 -8.22 4.38
N VAL A 106 20.70 -7.90 3.82
CA VAL A 106 19.49 -8.73 3.83
C VAL A 106 19.14 -9.08 2.39
N PRO A 107 18.74 -10.33 2.08
CA PRO A 107 18.33 -10.68 0.72
C PRO A 107 17.20 -9.78 0.20
N THR A 108 17.30 -9.37 -1.07
CA THR A 108 16.37 -8.47 -1.75
C THR A 108 14.89 -8.83 -1.55
N PHE A 109 14.55 -10.13 -1.64
CA PHE A 109 13.16 -10.59 -1.50
C PHE A 109 12.54 -10.28 -0.13
N VAL A 110 13.34 -10.12 0.92
CA VAL A 110 12.84 -9.82 2.28
C VAL A 110 12.20 -8.43 2.32
N TYR A 111 12.80 -7.45 1.63
CA TYR A 111 12.25 -6.09 1.57
C TYR A 111 10.86 -6.09 0.91
N PHE A 112 10.71 -6.77 -0.23
CA PHE A 112 9.43 -6.91 -0.93
C PHE A 112 8.40 -7.75 -0.16
N ALA A 113 8.86 -8.70 0.66
CA ALA A 113 7.97 -9.53 1.47
C ALA A 113 7.31 -8.75 2.63
N ILE A 114 7.96 -7.71 3.16
CA ILE A 114 7.44 -6.94 4.30
C ILE A 114 6.06 -6.30 4.02
N PRO A 115 5.89 -5.43 3.00
CA PRO A 115 4.58 -4.85 2.72
C PRO A 115 3.57 -5.92 2.32
N PHE A 116 4.01 -6.96 1.61
CA PHE A 116 3.15 -8.09 1.23
C PHE A 116 2.57 -8.80 2.46
N VAL A 117 3.41 -9.22 3.40
CA VAL A 117 3.02 -9.94 4.61
C VAL A 117 2.16 -9.06 5.51
N ALA A 118 2.46 -7.77 5.64
CA ALA A 118 1.64 -6.84 6.42
C ALA A 118 0.20 -6.77 5.88
N LEU A 119 0.04 -6.60 4.57
CA LEU A 119 -1.27 -6.56 3.91
C LEU A 119 -2.01 -7.89 3.97
N VAL A 120 -1.33 -9.01 3.74
CA VAL A 120 -1.95 -10.35 3.85
C VAL A 120 -2.40 -10.62 5.28
N ALA A 121 -1.55 -10.33 6.28
CA ALA A 121 -1.88 -10.60 7.68
C ALA A 121 -3.05 -9.74 8.17
N VAL A 122 -3.02 -8.43 7.91
CA VAL A 122 -4.10 -7.52 8.32
C VAL A 122 -5.38 -7.82 7.53
N GLY A 123 -5.29 -8.09 6.23
CA GLY A 123 -6.41 -8.52 5.41
C GLY A 123 -7.01 -9.84 5.90
N ALA A 124 -6.19 -10.82 6.29
CA ALA A 124 -6.68 -12.09 6.82
C ALA A 124 -7.41 -11.93 8.14
N VAL A 125 -6.93 -11.06 9.03
CA VAL A 125 -7.66 -10.72 10.26
C VAL A 125 -8.99 -10.07 9.92
N LEU A 126 -9.04 -9.16 8.95
CA LEU A 126 -10.30 -8.55 8.49
C LEU A 126 -11.26 -9.61 7.94
N GLY A 127 -10.81 -10.46 7.02
CA GLY A 127 -11.64 -11.52 6.43
C GLY A 127 -12.20 -12.48 7.49
N TYR A 128 -11.35 -12.93 8.41
CA TYR A 128 -11.75 -13.86 9.48
C TYR A 128 -12.76 -13.25 10.47
N ARG A 129 -12.68 -11.93 10.71
CA ARG A 129 -13.49 -11.25 11.75
C ARG A 129 -14.74 -10.58 11.22
N ALA A 130 -14.70 -10.05 10.01
CA ALA A 130 -15.74 -9.19 9.48
C ALA A 130 -16.65 -9.89 8.47
N ILE A 131 -16.22 -11.03 7.91
CA ILE A 131 -17.02 -11.79 6.95
C ILE A 131 -17.75 -12.92 7.68
N THR A 132 -18.96 -13.25 7.23
CA THR A 132 -19.74 -14.41 7.68
C THR A 132 -19.78 -15.49 6.58
N ALA A 133 -20.08 -16.73 6.93
CA ALA A 133 -19.92 -17.88 6.02
C ALA A 133 -20.71 -17.80 4.70
N ASP A 134 -21.78 -16.98 4.66
CA ASP A 134 -22.77 -16.93 3.57
C ASP A 134 -22.65 -15.70 2.65
N VAL A 135 -21.52 -14.97 2.65
CA VAL A 135 -21.35 -13.81 1.77
C VAL A 135 -21.02 -14.18 0.32
N GLU A 136 -21.35 -13.25 -0.58
CA GLU A 136 -20.95 -13.32 -1.98
C GLU A 136 -19.47 -12.97 -2.19
N TYR A 137 -18.88 -13.51 -3.27
CA TYR A 137 -17.50 -13.22 -3.65
C TYR A 137 -17.25 -11.72 -3.91
N VAL A 138 -18.28 -10.96 -4.30
CA VAL A 138 -18.18 -9.52 -4.52
C VAL A 138 -17.82 -8.76 -3.23
N THR A 139 -18.25 -9.23 -2.07
CA THR A 139 -17.94 -8.65 -0.76
C THR A 139 -16.43 -8.67 -0.48
N ILE A 140 -15.73 -9.74 -0.87
CA ILE A 140 -14.27 -9.86 -0.71
C ILE A 140 -13.55 -8.79 -1.54
N ALA A 141 -13.96 -8.61 -2.81
CA ALA A 141 -13.39 -7.59 -3.68
C ALA A 141 -13.66 -6.16 -3.18
N LEU A 142 -14.87 -5.89 -2.69
CA LEU A 142 -15.24 -4.59 -2.12
C LEU A 142 -14.46 -4.26 -0.84
N LEU A 143 -14.19 -5.26 0.00
CA LEU A 143 -13.30 -5.09 1.15
C LEU A 143 -11.86 -4.84 0.73
N GLY A 144 -11.39 -5.46 -0.36
CA GLY A 144 -10.14 -5.11 -1.00
C GLY A 144 -10.06 -3.64 -1.43
N VAL A 145 -11.12 -3.13 -2.03
CA VAL A 145 -11.23 -1.69 -2.38
C VAL A 145 -11.20 -0.83 -1.12
N ALA A 146 -11.94 -1.22 -0.06
CA ALA A 146 -11.93 -0.49 1.19
C ALA A 146 -10.54 -0.45 1.84
N VAL A 147 -9.80 -1.56 1.82
CA VAL A 147 -8.40 -1.64 2.27
C VAL A 147 -7.52 -0.69 1.46
N ALA A 148 -7.65 -0.68 0.13
CA ALA A 148 -6.89 0.25 -0.71
C ALA A 148 -7.22 1.72 -0.41
N ILE A 149 -8.50 2.05 -0.21
CA ILE A 149 -8.96 3.40 0.17
C ILE A 149 -8.37 3.83 1.51
N GLY A 150 -8.28 2.93 2.49
CA GLY A 150 -7.67 3.25 3.78
C GLY A 150 -6.15 3.41 3.74
N TYR A 151 -5.50 2.67 2.85
CA TYR A 151 -4.05 2.70 2.65
C TYR A 151 -3.59 3.96 1.91
N LEU A 152 -4.35 4.35 0.89
CA LEU A 152 -3.98 5.40 -0.07
C LEU A 152 -3.63 6.75 0.56
N PRO A 153 -4.41 7.32 1.51
CA PRO A 153 -4.07 8.61 2.13
C PRO A 153 -2.72 8.59 2.86
N LEU A 154 -2.34 7.46 3.47
CA LEU A 154 -1.05 7.30 4.13
C LEU A 154 0.09 7.12 3.12
N ALA A 155 -0.16 6.43 2.01
CA ALA A 155 0.79 6.32 0.91
C ALA A 155 1.04 7.68 0.21
N VAL A 156 0.01 8.52 0.09
CA VAL A 156 0.17 9.86 -0.47
C VAL A 156 0.81 10.81 0.55
N ALA A 157 0.33 10.83 1.80
CA ALA A 157 0.90 11.71 2.82
C ALA A 157 2.34 11.33 3.15
N GLY A 158 2.65 10.02 3.17
CA GLY A 158 3.97 9.53 3.48
C GLY A 158 5.01 9.92 2.43
N SER A 159 4.66 10.03 1.14
CA SER A 159 5.62 10.43 0.09
C SER A 159 6.24 11.80 0.36
N PHE A 160 5.46 12.73 0.94
CA PHE A 160 5.96 14.05 1.37
C PHE A 160 6.76 14.02 2.69
N VAL A 161 6.49 13.05 3.56
CA VAL A 161 7.14 12.97 4.88
C VAL A 161 8.53 12.32 4.79
N VAL A 162 8.73 11.43 3.82
CA VAL A 162 9.95 10.61 3.68
C VAL A 162 11.02 11.23 2.77
N GLU A 163 10.85 12.50 2.38
CA GLU A 163 11.83 13.28 1.62
C GLU A 163 13.18 13.38 2.38
N LEU A 164 14.24 12.84 1.79
CA LEU A 164 15.59 12.86 2.33
C LEU A 164 16.46 13.82 1.51
N SER A 165 16.87 14.92 2.14
CA SER A 165 17.83 15.86 1.55
C SER A 165 19.20 15.68 2.20
N VAL A 166 20.23 15.42 1.39
CA VAL A 166 21.61 15.29 1.82
C VAL A 166 22.45 16.35 1.11
N GLY A 167 22.98 17.30 1.88
CA GLY A 167 23.94 18.29 1.38
C GLY A 167 25.37 17.75 1.42
N TRP A 168 26.16 18.02 0.39
CA TRP A 168 27.61 17.76 0.35
C TRP A 168 28.37 18.94 -0.28
N SER A 169 29.69 18.92 -0.24
CA SER A 169 30.53 20.07 -0.63
C SER A 169 30.34 20.57 -2.06
N LEU A 170 29.76 19.77 -2.96
CA LEU A 170 29.58 20.07 -4.38
C LEU A 170 28.10 20.24 -4.80
N GLY A 171 27.13 20.15 -3.87
CA GLY A 171 25.72 20.22 -4.22
C GLY A 171 24.73 19.70 -3.16
N THR A 172 23.54 19.34 -3.62
CA THR A 172 22.48 18.75 -2.79
C THR A 172 21.88 17.56 -3.52
N LEU A 173 21.68 16.47 -2.78
CA LEU A 173 20.93 15.29 -3.18
C LEU A 173 19.55 15.36 -2.54
N LEU A 174 18.49 15.27 -3.33
CA LEU A 174 17.12 15.07 -2.83
C LEU A 174 16.65 13.69 -3.28
N LEU A 175 16.20 12.89 -2.32
CA LEU A 175 15.62 11.57 -2.55
C LEU A 175 14.20 11.52 -1.98
N GLU A 176 13.23 11.32 -2.84
CA GLU A 176 11.80 11.31 -2.50
C GLU A 176 11.05 10.24 -3.31
N PRO A 177 9.97 9.64 -2.80
CA PRO A 177 9.13 8.76 -3.61
C PRO A 177 8.40 9.53 -4.72
N ASP A 178 8.26 8.92 -5.90
CA ASP A 178 7.43 9.52 -6.96
C ASP A 178 5.96 9.59 -6.50
N LEU A 179 5.38 10.79 -6.50
CA LEU A 179 4.02 11.03 -6.01
C LEU A 179 2.95 10.30 -6.85
N VAL A 180 3.12 10.24 -8.18
CA VAL A 180 2.14 9.61 -9.08
C VAL A 180 2.16 8.11 -8.86
N GLU A 181 3.35 7.52 -8.77
CA GLU A 181 3.51 6.11 -8.45
C GLU A 181 3.05 5.80 -7.01
N SER A 182 3.33 6.68 -6.05
CA SER A 182 2.85 6.55 -4.67
C SER A 182 1.33 6.47 -4.60
N ALA A 183 0.62 7.27 -5.40
CA ALA A 183 -0.84 7.20 -5.49
C ALA A 183 -1.31 5.93 -6.25
N ALA A 184 -0.70 5.62 -7.39
CA ALA A 184 -1.09 4.48 -8.22
C ALA A 184 -0.87 3.13 -7.51
N PHE A 185 0.35 2.89 -7.02
CA PHE A 185 0.68 1.68 -6.27
C PHE A 185 0.14 1.71 -4.85
N GLY A 186 -0.03 2.89 -4.24
CA GLY A 186 -0.74 3.05 -2.97
C GLY A 186 -2.22 2.65 -3.02
N PHE A 187 -2.79 2.51 -4.22
CA PHE A 187 -4.09 1.87 -4.43
C PHE A 187 -3.98 0.44 -4.96
N ALA A 188 -3.25 0.25 -6.07
CA ALA A 188 -3.23 -1.03 -6.79
C ALA A 188 -2.62 -2.17 -5.95
N TYR A 189 -1.52 -1.90 -5.24
CA TYR A 189 -0.84 -2.90 -4.43
C TYR A 189 -1.70 -3.39 -3.25
N PRO A 190 -2.22 -2.52 -2.35
CA PRO A 190 -3.09 -2.96 -1.28
C PRO A 190 -4.44 -3.49 -1.77
N PHE A 191 -4.94 -3.05 -2.93
CA PHE A 191 -6.12 -3.67 -3.54
C PHE A 191 -5.85 -5.14 -3.83
N VAL A 192 -4.79 -5.48 -4.57
CA VAL A 192 -4.49 -6.86 -4.95
C VAL A 192 -4.13 -7.71 -3.72
N VAL A 193 -3.15 -7.26 -2.93
CA VAL A 193 -2.60 -8.04 -1.82
C VAL A 193 -3.55 -8.06 -0.62
N GLY A 194 -4.23 -6.95 -0.34
CA GLY A 194 -5.24 -6.87 0.71
C GLY A 194 -6.45 -7.76 0.41
N THR A 195 -6.93 -7.78 -0.85
CA THR A 195 -8.00 -8.72 -1.27
C THR A 195 -7.58 -10.17 -1.04
N LEU A 196 -6.33 -10.52 -1.40
CA LEU A 196 -5.78 -11.85 -1.14
C LEU A 196 -5.78 -12.18 0.37
N GLY A 197 -5.34 -11.25 1.20
CA GLY A 197 -5.41 -11.39 2.66
C GLY A 197 -6.83 -11.67 3.13
N VAL A 198 -7.80 -10.85 2.72
CA VAL A 198 -9.22 -11.02 3.06
C VAL A 198 -9.74 -12.39 2.65
N ALA A 199 -9.42 -12.83 1.43
CA ALA A 199 -9.80 -14.16 0.94
C ALA A 199 -9.21 -15.29 1.79
N VAL A 200 -7.94 -15.20 2.19
CA VAL A 200 -7.29 -16.16 3.10
C VAL A 200 -8.02 -16.21 4.45
N GLY A 201 -8.30 -15.05 5.04
CA GLY A 201 -9.01 -14.96 6.32
C GLY A 201 -10.40 -15.59 6.28
N TYR A 202 -11.13 -15.34 5.20
CA TYR A 202 -12.45 -15.91 4.95
C TYR A 202 -12.41 -17.44 4.82
N VAL A 203 -11.48 -17.98 4.04
CA VAL A 203 -11.36 -19.43 3.83
C VAL A 203 -11.01 -20.14 5.14
N VAL A 204 -10.17 -19.54 6.00
CA VAL A 204 -9.77 -20.11 7.30
C VAL A 204 -10.92 -20.12 8.32
N GLN A 205 -11.90 -19.24 8.17
CA GLN A 205 -13.06 -19.15 9.06
C GLN A 205 -14.10 -20.24 8.78
N ARG A 206 -14.16 -20.77 7.55
CA ARG A 206 -15.07 -21.84 7.14
C ARG A 206 -14.61 -23.22 7.63
#